data_AF-A0A8H2WC23-F1
#
_entry.id   AF-A0A8H2WC23-F1
#
_cell.length_a   1.000
_cell.length_b   1.000
_cell.length_c   1.000
_cell.angle_alpha   90.00
_cell.angle_beta   90.00
_cell.angle_gamma   90.00
#
_symmetry.space_group_name_H-M   'P 1'
#
loop_
_entity.id
_entity.type
_entity.pdbx_description
1 polymer ?
#
loop_
_entity_poly.entity_id
_entity_poly.type
_entity_poly.pdbx_seq_one_letter_code
_entity_poly.pdbx_strand_id
1 'polypeptide(L)'
;MSMLSGCIPSKPNHLKLVLACYPSNPLAAAPEFKPNAQELSKLSYYATNRAGKLAKLADVFEKRATDETRRAGGGNLKARASLLITLAILKQLTTDCKRDLTLLSAAVIISVKASLVALPDDLEIAARAASVFTAWTTYTDGTLIGVDNAFTNNYLTTLSMFVKLCESNGLKGDSENRNRQVNSFV
;
A
#
# COMPACT_ATOMS: atom_id res chain seq x y z
N MET A 1 40.17 -27.84 15.10
CA MET A 1 39.58 -26.58 15.60
C MET A 1 38.76 -25.96 14.48
N SER A 2 37.47 -26.23 14.51
CA SER A 2 36.49 -25.76 13.52
C SER A 2 36.01 -24.36 13.93
N MET A 3 36.06 -23.39 13.03
CA MET A 3 35.29 -22.16 13.12
C MET A 3 34.50 -22.00 11.82
N LEU A 4 33.23 -22.36 11.98
CA LEU A 4 32.06 -22.23 11.13
C LEU A 4 32.13 -21.06 10.12
N SER A 5 32.28 -21.42 8.85
CA SER A 5 31.88 -20.58 7.72
C SER A 5 30.35 -20.49 7.76
N GLY A 6 29.85 -19.43 8.39
CA GLY A 6 28.43 -19.15 8.50
C GLY A 6 27.82 -18.91 7.12
N CYS A 7 27.05 -19.87 6.63
CA CYS A 7 26.18 -19.70 5.47
C CYS A 7 25.23 -18.53 5.75
N ILE A 8 25.51 -17.35 5.20
CA ILE A 8 24.54 -16.25 5.13
C ILE A 8 23.38 -16.77 4.28
N PRO A 9 22.14 -16.86 4.79
CA PRO A 9 21.00 -17.26 3.97
C PRO A 9 20.88 -16.25 2.83
N SER A 10 21.03 -16.71 1.59
CA SER A 10 20.85 -15.88 0.40
C SER A 10 19.47 -15.23 0.48
N LYS A 11 19.42 -13.91 0.72
CA LYS A 11 18.14 -13.16 0.72
C LYS A 11 17.40 -13.53 -0.57
N PRO A 12 16.16 -14.06 -0.51
CA PRO A 12 15.46 -14.53 -1.68
C PRO A 12 15.39 -13.41 -2.72
N ASN A 13 15.63 -13.73 -3.99
CA ASN A 13 15.77 -12.75 -5.08
C ASN A 13 14.59 -11.73 -5.11
N HIS A 14 13.39 -12.21 -4.78
CA HIS A 14 12.17 -11.40 -4.60
C HIS A 14 12.35 -10.24 -3.60
N LEU A 15 12.93 -10.51 -2.44
CA LEU A 15 13.14 -9.50 -1.40
C LEU A 15 14.16 -8.46 -1.87
N LYS A 16 15.23 -8.88 -2.56
CA LYS A 16 16.23 -7.94 -3.10
C LYS A 16 15.61 -6.99 -4.13
N LEU A 17 14.78 -7.51 -5.04
CA LEU A 17 14.09 -6.70 -6.05
C LEU A 17 13.12 -5.69 -5.42
N VAL A 18 12.35 -6.12 -4.42
CA VAL A 18 11.44 -5.22 -3.68
C VAL A 18 12.24 -4.12 -2.97
N LEU A 19 13.29 -4.48 -2.21
CA LEU A 19 14.08 -3.51 -1.46
C LEU A 19 14.80 -2.50 -2.38
N ALA A 20 15.21 -2.91 -3.58
CA ALA A 20 15.85 -2.03 -4.55
C ALA A 20 14.91 -0.91 -5.05
N CYS A 21 13.58 -1.10 -4.95
CA CYS A 21 12.61 -0.07 -5.32
C CYS A 21 12.56 1.11 -4.33
N TYR A 22 13.12 0.96 -3.13
CA TYR A 22 13.08 2.00 -2.10
C TYR A 22 14.38 2.82 -2.15
N PRO A 23 14.29 4.16 -2.07
CA PRO A 23 15.46 5.00 -1.91
C PRO A 23 16.11 4.77 -0.55
N SER A 24 17.43 4.98 -0.45
CA SER A 24 18.20 4.80 0.79
C SER A 24 17.65 5.63 1.96
N ASN A 25 17.07 6.79 1.67
CA ASN A 25 16.33 7.61 2.62
C ASN A 25 14.91 7.87 2.10
N PRO A 26 13.87 7.18 2.62
CA PRO A 26 12.47 7.38 2.22
C PRO A 26 11.96 8.82 2.38
N LEU A 27 12.48 9.56 3.36
CA LEU A 27 12.09 10.96 3.58
C LEU A 27 12.58 11.89 2.47
N ALA A 28 13.68 11.53 1.79
CA ALA A 28 14.21 12.31 0.67
C ALA A 28 13.37 12.16 -0.60
N ALA A 29 12.40 11.24 -0.63
CA ALA A 29 11.46 11.09 -1.74
C ALA A 29 10.25 12.03 -1.61
N ALA A 30 10.14 12.80 -0.52
CA ALA A 30 9.11 13.83 -0.38
C ALA A 30 9.27 14.91 -1.48
N PRO A 31 8.17 15.52 -1.95
CA PRO A 31 6.78 15.30 -1.51
C PRO A 31 6.08 14.15 -2.23
N GLU A 32 6.65 13.60 -3.30
CA GLU A 32 5.92 12.68 -4.18
C GLU A 32 5.94 11.22 -3.69
N PHE A 33 6.90 10.87 -2.83
CA PHE A 33 7.16 9.54 -2.30
C PHE A 33 7.22 8.47 -3.40
N LYS A 34 7.98 8.76 -4.45
CA LYS A 34 8.16 7.87 -5.60
C LYS A 34 9.20 6.78 -5.32
N PRO A 35 8.95 5.54 -5.76
CA PRO A 35 9.98 4.49 -5.79
C PRO A 35 11.05 4.79 -6.85
N ASN A 36 12.17 4.07 -6.78
CA ASN A 36 13.22 4.10 -7.78
C ASN A 36 12.68 3.57 -9.13
N ALA A 37 12.47 4.44 -10.11
CA ALA A 37 11.79 4.11 -11.36
C ALA A 37 12.44 2.96 -12.16
N GLN A 38 13.77 2.92 -12.18
CA GLN A 38 14.52 1.86 -12.87
C GLN A 38 14.29 0.48 -12.21
N GLU A 39 14.32 0.43 -10.88
CA GLU A 39 14.12 -0.82 -10.13
C GLU A 39 12.65 -1.23 -10.14
N LEU A 40 11.72 -0.27 -10.10
CA LEU A 40 10.29 -0.52 -10.28
C LEU A 40 10.00 -1.18 -11.64
N SER A 41 10.59 -0.67 -12.72
CA SER A 41 10.41 -1.25 -14.06
C SER A 41 10.91 -2.70 -14.13
N LYS A 42 12.05 -3.00 -13.49
CA LYS A 42 12.58 -4.37 -13.38
C LYS A 42 11.65 -5.25 -12.56
N LEU A 43 11.09 -4.73 -11.47
CA LEU A 43 10.14 -5.45 -10.62
C LEU A 43 8.83 -5.75 -11.37
N SER A 44 8.26 -4.76 -12.06
CA SER A 44 7.06 -4.93 -12.90
C SER A 44 7.30 -5.98 -13.99
N TYR A 45 8.43 -5.91 -14.70
CA TYR A 45 8.79 -6.94 -15.67
C TYR A 45 8.94 -8.33 -15.03
N TYR A 46 9.54 -8.41 -13.84
CA TYR A 46 9.68 -9.67 -13.13
C TYR A 46 8.33 -10.27 -12.68
N ALA A 47 7.40 -9.41 -12.27
CA ALA A 47 6.06 -9.77 -11.84
C ALA A 47 5.18 -10.24 -12.99
N THR A 48 5.16 -9.51 -14.11
CA THR A 48 4.29 -9.79 -15.27
C THR A 48 4.68 -11.04 -16.07
N ASN A 49 5.97 -11.42 -16.06
CA ASN A 49 6.44 -12.58 -16.81
C ASN A 49 6.34 -13.91 -16.05
N ARG A 50 6.08 -13.89 -14.74
CA ARG A 50 6.13 -15.11 -13.91
C ARG A 50 5.08 -15.09 -12.79
N ALA A 51 3.87 -15.54 -13.11
CA ALA A 51 2.75 -15.64 -12.15
C ALA A 51 3.12 -16.35 -10.84
N GLY A 52 3.85 -17.48 -10.89
CA GLY A 52 4.30 -18.20 -9.68
C GLY A 52 5.27 -17.42 -8.77
N LYS A 53 5.81 -16.29 -9.24
CA LYS A 53 6.64 -15.38 -8.45
C LYS A 53 5.87 -14.19 -7.91
N LEU A 54 4.74 -13.84 -8.53
CA LEU A 54 3.86 -12.77 -8.09
C LEU A 54 3.31 -13.06 -6.71
N ALA A 55 2.90 -14.30 -6.43
CA ALA A 55 2.45 -14.72 -5.09
C ALA A 55 3.53 -14.49 -4.00
N LYS A 56 4.81 -14.74 -4.33
CA LYS A 56 5.93 -14.47 -3.40
C LYS A 56 6.18 -12.98 -3.21
N LEU A 57 5.99 -12.17 -4.26
CA LEU A 57 6.06 -10.72 -4.15
C LEU A 57 4.91 -10.19 -3.30
N ALA A 58 3.70 -10.71 -3.47
CA ALA A 58 2.52 -10.36 -2.69
C ALA A 58 2.77 -10.58 -1.18
N ASP A 59 3.30 -11.75 -0.79
CA ASP A 59 3.68 -12.04 0.61
C ASP A 59 4.72 -11.05 1.17
N VAL A 60 5.73 -10.69 0.37
CA VAL A 60 6.74 -9.69 0.77
C VAL A 60 6.11 -8.32 0.97
N PHE A 61 5.23 -7.89 0.06
CA PHE A 61 4.54 -6.60 0.16
C PHE A 61 3.57 -6.54 1.33
N GLU A 62 2.80 -7.60 1.56
CA GLU A 62 1.86 -7.69 2.67
C GLU A 62 2.58 -7.53 4.02
N LYS A 63 3.64 -8.31 4.23
CA LYS A 63 4.45 -8.25 5.47
C LYS A 63 5.07 -6.88 5.66
N ARG A 64 5.63 -6.30 4.57
CA ARG A 64 6.26 -4.98 4.60
C ARG A 64 5.24 -3.88 4.90
N ALA A 65 4.13 -3.83 4.17
CA ALA A 65 3.11 -2.80 4.36
C ALA A 65 2.53 -2.86 5.77
N THR A 66 2.30 -4.07 6.30
CA THR A 66 1.82 -4.26 7.68
C THR A 66 2.82 -3.74 8.72
N ASP A 67 4.11 -4.05 8.58
CA ASP A 67 5.14 -3.54 9.50
C ASP A 67 5.32 -2.02 9.39
N GLU A 68 5.33 -1.48 8.16
CA GLU A 68 5.43 -0.04 7.92
C GLU A 68 4.23 0.70 8.52
N THR A 69 3.03 0.20 8.30
CA THR A 69 1.79 0.72 8.87
C THR A 69 1.85 0.74 10.39
N ARG A 70 2.21 -0.39 11.02
CA ARG A 70 2.31 -0.49 12.47
C ARG A 70 3.30 0.53 13.06
N ARG A 71 4.47 0.67 12.44
CA ARG A 71 5.50 1.63 12.90
C ARG A 71 5.09 3.07 12.63
N ALA A 72 4.44 3.34 11.49
CA ALA A 72 3.92 4.66 11.13
C ALA A 72 2.83 5.11 12.11
N GLY A 73 1.90 4.22 12.47
CA GLY A 73 0.89 4.47 13.51
C GLY A 73 1.50 4.74 14.89
N GLY A 74 2.71 4.23 15.14
CA GLY A 74 3.52 4.60 16.31
C GLY A 74 4.30 5.92 16.19
N GLY A 75 4.03 6.75 15.17
CA GLY A 75 4.67 8.04 14.95
C GLY A 75 5.98 8.01 14.16
N ASN A 76 6.37 6.87 13.57
CA ASN A 76 7.62 6.79 12.80
C ASN A 76 7.48 7.39 11.40
N LEU A 77 8.03 8.59 11.20
CA LEU A 77 7.98 9.32 9.93
C LEU A 77 8.68 8.58 8.77
N LYS A 78 9.78 7.86 9.03
CA LYS A 78 10.47 7.07 7.98
C LYS A 78 9.62 5.89 7.53
N ALA A 79 8.92 5.25 8.46
CA ALA A 79 8.00 4.16 8.15
C ALA A 79 6.78 4.67 7.38
N ARG A 80 6.23 5.83 7.76
CA ARG A 80 5.17 6.53 7.00
C ARG A 80 5.59 6.81 5.55
N ALA A 81 6.76 7.40 5.35
CA ALA A 81 7.30 7.65 4.01
C ALA A 81 7.52 6.36 3.21
N SER A 82 7.99 5.30 3.87
CA SER A 82 8.16 4.00 3.23
C SER A 82 6.82 3.38 2.82
N LEU A 83 5.79 3.51 3.66
CA LEU A 83 4.44 3.06 3.37
C LEU A 83 3.86 3.76 2.13
N LEU A 84 4.05 5.08 1.99
CA LEU A 84 3.62 5.83 0.80
C LEU A 84 4.28 5.28 -0.48
N ILE A 85 5.57 4.95 -0.41
CA ILE A 85 6.30 4.32 -1.51
C ILE A 85 5.75 2.91 -1.79
N THR A 86 5.51 2.11 -0.76
CA THR A 86 4.91 0.76 -0.87
C THR A 86 3.56 0.81 -1.57
N LEU A 87 2.68 1.73 -1.18
CA LEU A 87 1.38 1.92 -1.82
C LEU A 87 1.53 2.37 -3.29
N ALA A 88 2.50 3.24 -3.60
CA ALA A 88 2.78 3.64 -4.98
C ALA A 88 3.24 2.44 -5.84
N ILE A 89 4.10 1.56 -5.31
CA ILE A 89 4.54 0.34 -6.00
C ILE A 89 3.35 -0.62 -6.20
N LEU A 90 2.54 -0.85 -5.17
CA LEU A 90 1.36 -1.72 -5.25
C LEU A 90 0.36 -1.23 -6.31
N LYS A 91 0.15 0.09 -6.42
CA LYS A 91 -0.67 0.68 -7.49
C LYS A 91 -0.13 0.30 -8.87
N GLN A 92 1.17 0.50 -9.10
CA GLN A 92 1.81 0.17 -10.38
C GLN A 92 1.74 -1.33 -10.70
N LEU A 93 2.03 -2.20 -9.73
CA LEU A 93 1.95 -3.64 -9.94
C LEU A 93 0.52 -4.10 -10.25
N THR A 94 -0.47 -3.49 -9.61
CA THR A 94 -1.89 -3.73 -9.87
C THR A 94 -2.27 -3.34 -11.30
N THR A 95 -1.74 -2.24 -11.83
CA THR A 95 -1.99 -1.83 -13.22
C THR A 95 -1.25 -2.69 -14.24
N ASP A 96 -0.07 -3.20 -13.89
CA ASP A 96 0.79 -3.96 -14.81
C ASP A 96 0.41 -5.46 -14.85
N CYS A 97 0.00 -6.04 -13.72
CA CYS A 97 -0.24 -7.48 -13.56
C CYS A 97 -1.72 -7.87 -13.71
N LYS A 98 -2.43 -7.29 -14.70
CA LYS A 98 -3.89 -7.44 -14.84
C LYS A 98 -4.37 -8.90 -14.92
N ARG A 99 -3.63 -9.76 -15.63
CA ARG A 99 -4.00 -11.17 -15.85
C ARG A 99 -3.90 -12.04 -14.59
N ASP A 100 -2.95 -11.73 -13.72
CA ASP A 100 -2.63 -12.51 -12.52
C ASP A 100 -2.98 -11.74 -11.24
N LEU A 101 -3.89 -10.75 -11.33
CA LEU A 101 -4.18 -9.82 -10.25
C LEU A 101 -4.74 -10.51 -9.00
N THR A 102 -5.43 -11.64 -9.17
CA THR A 102 -5.94 -12.45 -8.06
C THR A 102 -4.82 -12.85 -7.08
N LEU A 103 -3.61 -13.11 -7.57
CA LEU A 103 -2.44 -13.45 -6.75
C LEU A 103 -1.91 -12.27 -5.91
N LEU A 104 -2.19 -11.03 -6.32
CA LEU A 104 -1.78 -9.81 -5.63
C LEU A 104 -2.92 -9.22 -4.76
N SER A 105 -4.15 -9.65 -5.00
CA SER A 105 -5.36 -9.05 -4.42
C SER A 105 -5.35 -9.05 -2.90
N ALA A 106 -4.97 -10.16 -2.26
CA ALA A 106 -4.88 -10.25 -0.81
C ALA A 106 -3.90 -9.21 -0.23
N ALA A 107 -2.69 -9.13 -0.78
CA ALA A 107 -1.69 -8.17 -0.36
C ALA A 107 -2.16 -6.71 -0.53
N VAL A 108 -2.85 -6.41 -1.63
CA VAL A 108 -3.43 -5.07 -1.88
C VAL A 108 -4.47 -4.72 -0.81
N ILE A 109 -5.48 -5.57 -0.63
CA ILE A 109 -6.59 -5.28 0.29
C ILE A 109 -6.09 -5.22 1.73
N ILE A 110 -5.21 -6.12 2.16
CA ILE A 110 -4.63 -6.10 3.50
C ILE A 110 -3.82 -4.82 3.72
N SER A 111 -2.99 -4.42 2.75
CA SER A 111 -2.16 -3.21 2.85
C SER A 111 -3.00 -1.94 2.92
N VAL A 112 -4.02 -1.82 2.07
CA VAL A 112 -4.97 -0.69 2.07
C VAL A 112 -5.73 -0.64 3.39
N LYS A 113 -6.34 -1.76 3.81
CA LYS A 113 -7.07 -1.85 5.08
C LYS A 113 -6.19 -1.44 6.26
N ALA A 114 -4.99 -2.02 6.36
CA ALA A 114 -4.07 -1.74 7.46
C ALA A 114 -3.72 -0.24 7.50
N SER A 115 -3.39 0.34 6.34
CA SER A 115 -3.06 1.76 6.22
C SER A 115 -4.18 2.65 6.75
N LEU A 116 -5.43 2.40 6.33
CA LEU A 116 -6.60 3.19 6.75
C LEU A 116 -6.91 3.03 8.24
N VAL A 117 -6.74 1.82 8.79
CA VAL A 117 -7.05 1.54 10.20
C VAL A 117 -6.02 2.17 11.14
N ALA A 118 -4.73 2.10 10.81
CA ALA A 118 -3.68 2.60 11.70
C ALA A 118 -3.44 4.12 11.56
N LEU A 119 -3.80 4.71 10.42
CA LEU A 119 -3.56 6.12 10.10
C LEU A 119 -4.84 6.78 9.58
N PRO A 120 -5.95 6.79 10.36
CA PRO A 120 -7.25 7.27 9.89
C PRO A 120 -7.27 8.78 9.60
N ASP A 121 -6.44 9.57 10.28
CA ASP A 121 -6.37 11.03 10.11
C ASP A 121 -5.34 11.47 9.05
N ASP A 122 -4.58 10.54 8.47
CA ASP A 122 -3.56 10.85 7.48
C ASP A 122 -4.15 10.88 6.07
N LEU A 123 -4.57 12.07 5.63
CA LEU A 123 -5.23 12.26 4.33
C LEU A 123 -4.36 11.86 3.14
N GLU A 124 -3.03 11.98 3.25
CA GLU A 124 -2.12 11.61 2.17
C GLU A 124 -2.06 10.09 2.02
N ILE A 125 -1.95 9.37 3.14
CA ILE A 125 -2.02 7.90 3.16
C ILE A 125 -3.40 7.43 2.67
N ALA A 126 -4.48 8.06 3.13
CA ALA A 126 -5.83 7.75 2.69
C ALA A 126 -6.01 7.93 1.17
N ALA A 127 -5.53 9.04 0.60
CA ALA A 127 -5.60 9.30 -0.84
C ALA A 127 -4.77 8.29 -1.65
N ARG A 128 -3.60 7.90 -1.15
CA ARG A 128 -2.76 6.87 -1.80
C ARG A 128 -3.40 5.49 -1.71
N ALA A 129 -3.95 5.13 -0.55
CA ALA A 129 -4.66 3.87 -0.34
C ALA A 129 -5.91 3.78 -1.24
N ALA A 130 -6.68 4.87 -1.36
CA ALA A 130 -7.79 4.99 -2.30
C ALA A 130 -7.32 4.78 -3.75
N SER A 131 -6.22 5.41 -4.15
CA SER A 131 -5.66 5.24 -5.50
C SER A 131 -5.27 3.79 -5.82
N VAL A 132 -4.73 3.05 -4.85
CA VAL A 132 -4.41 1.62 -4.99
C VAL A 132 -5.70 0.81 -5.09
N PHE A 133 -6.66 1.08 -4.21
CA PHE A 133 -7.94 0.38 -4.20
C PHE A 133 -8.71 0.59 -5.51
N THR A 134 -8.80 1.83 -6.02
CA THR A 134 -9.41 2.13 -7.32
C THR A 134 -8.74 1.32 -8.44
N ALA A 135 -7.41 1.33 -8.50
CA ALA A 135 -6.67 0.57 -9.51
C ALA A 135 -6.98 -0.93 -9.44
N TRP A 136 -7.11 -1.48 -8.23
CA TRP A 136 -7.48 -2.88 -8.03
C TRP A 136 -8.93 -3.16 -8.49
N THR A 137 -9.88 -2.32 -8.10
CA THR A 137 -11.28 -2.46 -8.51
C THR A 137 -11.49 -2.35 -10.02
N THR A 138 -10.62 -1.64 -10.74
CA THR A 138 -10.69 -1.52 -12.21
C THR A 138 -10.41 -2.84 -12.93
N TYR A 139 -9.62 -3.73 -12.34
CA TYR A 139 -9.12 -4.93 -13.02
C TYR A 139 -9.49 -6.25 -12.32
N THR A 140 -10.03 -6.19 -11.10
CA THR A 140 -10.52 -7.41 -10.41
C THR A 140 -11.77 -7.93 -11.10
N ASP A 141 -11.87 -9.25 -11.24
CA ASP A 141 -13.06 -9.96 -11.72
C ASP A 141 -14.05 -10.27 -10.59
N GLY A 142 -13.74 -9.87 -9.34
CA GLY A 142 -14.58 -10.10 -8.17
C GLY A 142 -14.61 -11.56 -7.69
N THR A 143 -13.87 -12.48 -8.32
CA THR A 143 -13.93 -13.92 -8.03
C THR A 143 -13.54 -14.29 -6.61
N LEU A 144 -12.72 -13.47 -5.95
CA LEU A 144 -12.30 -13.67 -4.56
C LEU A 144 -13.36 -13.20 -3.54
N ILE A 145 -14.29 -12.34 -3.94
CA ILE A 145 -15.31 -11.79 -3.05
C ILE A 145 -16.41 -12.85 -2.84
N GLY A 146 -16.66 -13.22 -1.59
CA GLY A 146 -17.65 -14.24 -1.22
C GLY A 146 -17.14 -15.68 -1.25
N VAL A 147 -15.96 -15.94 -1.83
CA VAL A 147 -15.31 -17.26 -1.81
C VAL A 147 -14.38 -17.40 -0.61
N ASP A 148 -13.56 -16.37 -0.36
CA ASP A 148 -12.68 -16.30 0.81
C ASP A 148 -13.28 -15.34 1.84
N ASN A 149 -13.68 -15.88 3.00
CA ASN A 149 -14.27 -15.12 4.10
C ASN A 149 -13.29 -14.09 4.69
N ALA A 150 -12.01 -14.43 4.80
CA ALA A 150 -11.01 -13.50 5.33
C ALA A 150 -10.78 -12.34 4.36
N PHE A 151 -10.66 -12.65 3.07
CA PHE A 151 -10.57 -11.63 2.02
C PHE A 151 -11.80 -10.71 2.00
N THR A 152 -12.99 -11.31 2.04
CA THR A 152 -14.28 -10.60 2.02
C THR A 152 -14.41 -9.66 3.22
N ASN A 153 -14.07 -10.13 4.43
CA ASN A 153 -14.09 -9.29 5.63
C ASN A 153 -13.10 -8.12 5.53
N ASN A 154 -11.90 -8.35 5.00
CA ASN A 154 -10.91 -7.30 4.78
C ASN A 154 -11.41 -6.25 3.77
N TYR A 155 -12.05 -6.70 2.69
CA TYR A 155 -12.66 -5.85 1.68
C TYR A 155 -13.79 -5.00 2.26
N LEU A 156 -14.74 -5.60 2.98
CA LEU A 156 -15.86 -4.87 3.61
C LEU A 156 -15.37 -3.87 4.66
N THR A 157 -14.35 -4.24 5.45
CA THR A 157 -13.73 -3.31 6.41
C THR A 157 -13.12 -2.12 5.68
N THR A 158 -12.43 -2.35 4.56
CA THR A 158 -11.84 -1.30 3.73
C THR A 158 -12.91 -0.33 3.22
N LEU A 159 -14.02 -0.85 2.71
CA LEU A 159 -15.15 -0.02 2.28
C LEU A 159 -15.72 0.82 3.43
N SER A 160 -15.94 0.22 4.60
CA SER A 160 -16.44 0.95 5.78
C SER A 160 -15.49 2.09 6.19
N MET A 161 -14.18 1.89 6.11
CA MET A 161 -13.20 2.95 6.39
C MET A 161 -13.26 4.09 5.37
N PHE A 162 -13.42 3.78 4.08
CA PHE A 162 -13.62 4.82 3.07
C PHE A 162 -14.92 5.60 3.28
N VAL A 163 -16.01 4.93 3.63
CA VAL A 163 -17.29 5.60 3.96
C VAL A 163 -17.10 6.57 5.12
N LYS A 164 -16.46 6.15 6.22
CA LYS A 164 -16.16 7.01 7.38
C LYS A 164 -15.29 8.22 7.02
N LEU A 165 -14.33 8.04 6.11
CA LEU A 165 -13.51 9.14 5.59
C LEU A 165 -14.34 10.14 4.79
N CYS A 166 -15.28 9.67 3.97
CA CYS A 166 -16.19 10.54 3.23
C CYS A 166 -17.13 11.32 4.18
N GLU A 167 -17.69 10.65 5.19
CA GLU A 167 -18.58 11.28 6.18
C GLU A 167 -17.84 12.34 7.00
N SER A 168 -16.67 12.01 7.54
CA SER A 168 -15.86 12.95 8.32
C SER A 168 -15.37 14.16 7.51
N ASN A 169 -15.00 13.96 6.24
CA ASN A 169 -14.63 15.06 5.35
C ASN A 169 -15.82 15.92 4.92
N GLY A 170 -16.99 15.31 4.69
CA GLY A 170 -18.23 16.05 4.42
C GLY A 170 -18.63 16.96 5.59
N LEU A 171 -18.53 16.44 6.82
CA LEU A 171 -18.80 17.21 8.04
C LEU A 171 -17.78 18.35 8.27
N LYS A 172 -16.49 18.11 8.01
CA LYS A 172 -15.45 19.15 8.08
C LYS A 172 -15.67 20.24 7.02
N GLY A 173 -15.96 19.86 5.78
CA GLY A 173 -16.25 20.80 4.68
C GLY A 173 -17.43 21.73 4.99
N ASP A 174 -18.50 21.21 5.57
CA ASP A 174 -19.67 22.00 5.99
C ASP A 174 -19.35 22.98 7.13
N SER A 175 -18.54 22.56 8.11
CA SER A 175 -18.13 23.42 9.22
C SER A 175 -17.19 24.56 8.80
N GLU A 176 -16.25 24.28 7.89
CA GLU A 176 -15.31 25.28 7.38
C GLU A 176 -16.02 26.29 6.46
N ASN A 177 -16.97 25.82 5.65
CA ASN A 177 -17.76 26.68 4.78
C ASN A 177 -18.69 27.61 5.59
N ARG A 178 -19.28 27.12 6.70
CA ARG A 178 -20.02 27.96 7.66
C ARG A 178 -19.11 28.99 8.35
N ASN A 179 -17.92 28.60 8.81
CA ASN A 179 -17.00 29.52 9.48
C ASN A 179 -16.47 30.62 8.54
N ARG A 180 -16.25 30.32 7.26
CA ARG A 180 -15.87 31.34 6.25
C ARG A 180 -16.98 32.34 5.99
N GLN A 181 -18.24 31.92 6.03
CA GLN A 181 -19.38 32.83 5.85
C GLN A 181 -19.61 33.73 7.06
N VAL A 182 -19.28 33.29 8.28
CA VAL A 182 -19.42 34.14 9.49
C VAL A 182 -18.31 35.19 9.58
N ASN A 183 -17.09 34.88 9.13
CA ASN A 183 -15.96 35.82 9.16
C ASN A 183 -15.92 36.81 7.98
N SER A 184 -16.83 36.73 7.00
CA SER A 184 -16.94 37.73 5.92
C SER A 184 -17.91 38.89 6.24
N PHE A 185 -18.46 38.91 7.46
CA PHE A 185 -19.38 39.95 7.95
C PHE A 185 -18.84 40.73 9.15
N VAL A 186 -17.52 40.68 9.39
CA VAL A 186 -16.83 41.53 10.39
C VAL A 186 -15.77 42.36 9.69
#